data_AF-A0A9P8KE75-F1
#
_entry.id   AF-A0A9P8KE75-F1
#
_cell.length_a   1.000
_cell.length_b   1.000
_cell.length_c   1.000
_cell.angle_alpha   90.00
_cell.angle_beta   90.00
_cell.angle_gamma   90.00
#
_symmetry.space_group_name_H-M   'P 1'
#
loop_
_entity.id
_entity.type
_entity.pdbx_description
1 polymer ?
#
loop_
_entity_poly.entity_id
_entity_poly.type
_entity_poly.pdbx_seq_one_letter_code
_entity_poly.pdbx_strand_id
1 'polypeptide(L)'
;MDPQTQKTIITSREEAADFTTGGHLNLAEENYRYVVDTVQQHEGTKATYADRYNLSSVLVMQHKYAEAEPTLRDMLKYLAKRPVDNDSGHFLKQEEGTIRMLVKSVKGQGRDEEADNLRAGAAYSSREEQLEVRKQVYGLDI
;
A
#
# COMPACT_ATOMS: atom_id res chain seq x y z
N MET A 1 -16.86 17.78 1.93
CA MET A 1 -17.65 16.64 1.43
C MET A 1 -19.00 16.68 2.13
N ASP A 2 -20.10 16.41 1.42
CA ASP A 2 -21.44 16.39 2.03
C ASP A 2 -21.71 15.06 2.79
N PRO A 3 -22.68 15.01 3.71
CA PRO A 3 -22.95 13.82 4.52
C PRO A 3 -23.35 12.57 3.72
N GLN A 4 -24.02 12.74 2.57
CA GLN A 4 -24.44 11.61 1.74
C GLN A 4 -23.22 10.97 1.08
N THR A 5 -22.32 11.79 0.53
CA THR A 5 -21.05 11.33 -0.04
C THR A 5 -20.20 10.61 1.02
N GLN A 6 -20.10 11.18 2.23
CA GLN A 6 -19.36 10.54 3.32
C GLN A 6 -19.94 9.17 3.69
N LYS A 7 -21.26 9.06 3.78
CA LYS A 7 -21.94 7.79 4.05
C LYS A 7 -21.66 6.75 2.96
N THR A 8 -21.74 7.15 1.68
CA THR A 8 -21.47 6.26 0.56
C THR A 8 -20.03 5.74 0.59
N ILE A 9 -19.03 6.60 0.89
CA ILE A 9 -17.63 6.16 1.02
C ILE A 9 -17.47 5.10 2.12
N ILE A 10 -18.11 5.30 3.28
CA ILE A 10 -18.05 4.33 4.39
C ILE A 10 -18.61 2.98 3.93
N THR A 11 -19.80 2.97 3.34
CA THR A 11 -20.43 1.75 2.83
C THR A 11 -19.56 1.08 1.76
N SER A 12 -19.05 1.82 0.78
CA SER A 12 -18.18 1.25 -0.26
C SER A 12 -16.88 0.67 0.31
N ARG A 13 -16.30 1.25 1.37
CA ARG A 13 -15.13 0.67 2.04
C ARG A 13 -15.44 -0.65 2.73
N GLU A 14 -16.57 -0.72 3.42
CA GLU A 14 -17.03 -1.93 4.10
C GLU A 14 -17.30 -3.05 3.07
N GLU A 15 -18.06 -2.74 2.02
CA GLU A 15 -18.32 -3.67 0.92
C GLU A 15 -17.03 -4.14 0.23
N ALA A 16 -16.08 -3.23 -0.03
CA ALA A 16 -14.80 -3.60 -0.62
C ALA A 16 -14.02 -4.61 0.26
N ALA A 17 -14.02 -4.41 1.58
CA ALA A 17 -13.36 -5.31 2.51
C ALA A 17 -14.05 -6.69 2.56
N ASP A 18 -15.38 -6.71 2.56
CA ASP A 18 -16.17 -7.94 2.51
C ASP A 18 -15.95 -8.70 1.19
N PHE A 19 -15.98 -8.00 0.05
CA PHE A 19 -15.68 -8.59 -1.25
C PHE A 19 -14.25 -9.11 -1.34
N THR A 20 -13.28 -8.43 -0.74
CA THR A 20 -11.88 -8.91 -0.68
C THR A 20 -11.82 -10.24 0.09
N THR A 21 -12.47 -10.31 1.25
CA THR A 21 -12.52 -11.52 2.09
C THR A 21 -13.28 -12.66 1.41
N GLY A 22 -14.35 -12.35 0.68
CA GLY A 22 -15.13 -13.31 -0.11
C GLY A 22 -14.48 -13.72 -1.44
N GLY A 23 -13.33 -13.15 -1.81
CA GLY A 23 -12.66 -13.43 -3.08
C GLY A 23 -13.33 -12.81 -4.32
N HIS A 24 -14.29 -11.91 -4.14
CA HIS A 24 -14.95 -11.16 -5.21
C HIS A 24 -14.10 -9.96 -5.66
N LEU A 25 -12.89 -10.24 -6.13
CA LEU A 25 -11.83 -9.24 -6.30
C LEU A 25 -12.19 -8.10 -7.26
N ASN A 26 -12.99 -8.35 -8.31
CA ASN A 26 -13.42 -7.29 -9.22
C ASN A 26 -14.35 -6.28 -8.55
N LEU A 27 -15.26 -6.74 -7.68
CA LEU A 27 -16.16 -5.85 -6.93
C LEU A 27 -15.40 -5.09 -5.84
N ALA A 28 -14.42 -5.73 -5.21
CA ALA A 28 -13.53 -5.08 -4.27
C ALA A 28 -12.72 -3.95 -4.94
N GLU A 29 -12.17 -4.21 -6.12
CA GLU A 29 -11.41 -3.22 -6.88
C GLU A 29 -12.28 -2.02 -7.27
N GLU A 30 -13.47 -2.26 -7.81
CA GLU A 30 -14.41 -1.18 -8.20
C GLU A 30 -14.71 -0.26 -7.01
N ASN A 31 -15.06 -0.84 -5.85
CA ASN A 31 -15.36 -0.08 -4.66
C ASN A 31 -14.14 0.68 -4.11
N TYR A 32 -12.97 0.04 -4.05
CA TYR A 32 -11.77 0.75 -3.59
C TYR A 32 -11.34 1.87 -4.54
N ARG A 33 -11.50 1.72 -5.86
CA ARG A 33 -11.26 2.81 -6.81
C ARG A 33 -12.21 3.97 -6.58
N TYR A 34 -13.50 3.69 -6.45
CA TYR A 34 -14.50 4.72 -6.15
C TYR A 34 -14.15 5.49 -4.87
N VAL A 35 -13.78 4.78 -3.81
CA VAL A 35 -13.35 5.37 -2.54
C VAL A 35 -12.10 6.23 -2.72
N VAL A 36 -11.05 5.70 -3.37
CA VAL A 36 -9.79 6.43 -3.59
C VAL A 36 -10.04 7.71 -4.38
N ASP A 37 -10.79 7.64 -5.47
CA ASP A 37 -11.07 8.80 -6.32
C ASP A 37 -11.88 9.87 -5.57
N THR A 38 -12.91 9.46 -4.83
CA THR A 38 -13.77 10.39 -4.09
C THR A 38 -13.02 11.06 -2.94
N VAL A 39 -12.27 10.28 -2.15
CA VAL A 39 -11.47 10.80 -1.02
C VAL A 39 -10.34 11.69 -1.53
N GLN A 40 -9.69 11.32 -2.65
CA GLN A 40 -8.66 12.14 -3.28
C GLN A 40 -9.20 13.52 -3.65
N GLN A 41 -10.40 13.60 -4.23
CA GLN A 41 -11.01 14.85 -4.67
C GLN A 41 -11.36 15.79 -3.50
N HIS A 42 -11.78 15.24 -2.36
CA HIS A 42 -12.27 16.04 -1.24
C HIS A 42 -11.25 16.29 -0.13
N GLU A 43 -10.34 15.35 0.11
CA GLU A 43 -9.44 15.33 1.28
C GLU A 43 -7.95 15.23 0.88
N GLY A 44 -7.69 14.97 -0.41
CA GLY A 44 -6.35 14.90 -0.98
C GLY A 44 -5.64 13.57 -0.76
N THR A 45 -4.44 13.47 -1.31
CA THR A 45 -3.72 12.18 -1.46
C THR A 45 -3.45 11.50 -0.12
N LYS A 46 -3.17 12.28 0.93
CA LYS A 46 -2.84 11.72 2.25
C LYS A 46 -4.00 10.94 2.87
N ALA A 47 -5.24 11.37 2.64
CA ALA A 47 -6.42 10.69 3.17
C ALA A 47 -6.66 9.33 2.48
N THR A 48 -6.13 9.12 1.28
CA THR A 48 -6.34 7.89 0.50
C THR A 48 -5.38 6.74 0.83
N TYR A 49 -4.37 6.92 1.69
CA TYR A 49 -3.30 5.92 1.83
C TYR A 49 -3.79 4.54 2.29
N ALA A 50 -4.76 4.49 3.21
CA ALA A 50 -5.33 3.22 3.65
C ALA A 50 -6.09 2.52 2.49
N ASP A 51 -6.87 3.28 1.73
CA ASP A 51 -7.66 2.75 0.61
C ASP A 51 -6.76 2.31 -0.55
N ARG A 52 -5.70 3.07 -0.85
CA ARG A 52 -4.68 2.71 -1.84
C ARG A 52 -3.89 1.46 -1.46
N TYR A 53 -3.61 1.28 -0.17
CA TYR A 53 -2.99 0.05 0.33
C TYR A 53 -3.89 -1.16 0.05
N ASN A 54 -5.17 -1.06 0.38
CA ASN A 54 -6.13 -2.15 0.16
C ASN A 54 -6.37 -2.42 -1.33
N LEU A 55 -6.52 -1.36 -2.14
CA LEU A 55 -6.61 -1.48 -3.60
C LEU A 55 -5.39 -2.22 -4.17
N SER A 56 -4.18 -1.86 -3.74
CA SER A 56 -2.95 -2.53 -4.18
C SER A 56 -2.94 -4.01 -3.80
N SER A 57 -3.45 -4.36 -2.62
CA SER A 57 -3.62 -5.76 -2.21
C SER A 57 -4.54 -6.52 -3.16
N VAL A 58 -5.70 -5.94 -3.49
CA VAL A 58 -6.66 -6.53 -4.43
C VAL A 58 -6.04 -6.70 -5.81
N LEU A 59 -5.35 -5.68 -6.32
CA LEU A 59 -4.65 -5.75 -7.62
C LEU A 59 -3.60 -6.86 -7.64
N VAL A 60 -2.83 -7.03 -6.57
CA VAL A 60 -1.87 -8.14 -6.44
C VAL A 60 -2.58 -9.50 -6.43
N MET A 61 -3.70 -9.63 -5.72
CA MET A 61 -4.51 -10.85 -5.70
C MET A 61 -5.12 -11.18 -7.07
N GLN A 62 -5.39 -10.18 -7.90
CA GLN A 62 -5.83 -10.33 -9.29
C GLN A 62 -4.67 -10.49 -10.28
N HIS A 63 -3.43 -10.51 -9.82
CA HIS A 63 -2.22 -10.58 -10.65
C HIS A 63 -2.03 -9.36 -11.57
N LYS A 64 -2.70 -8.24 -11.26
CA LYS A 64 -2.54 -6.93 -11.93
C LYS A 64 -1.30 -6.21 -11.41
N TYR A 65 -0.15 -6.88 -11.53
CA TYR A 65 1.10 -6.47 -10.88
C TYR A 65 1.62 -5.11 -11.36
N ALA A 66 1.55 -4.85 -12.67
CA ALA A 66 1.99 -3.59 -13.27
C ALA A 66 1.19 -2.38 -12.76
N GLU A 67 -0.06 -2.61 -12.37
CA GLU A 67 -0.93 -1.55 -11.84
C GLU A 67 -0.74 -1.34 -10.34
N ALA A 68 -0.47 -2.40 -9.57
CA ALA A 68 -0.21 -2.30 -8.14
C ALA A 68 1.11 -1.60 -7.83
N GLU A 69 2.16 -1.87 -8.62
CA GLU A 69 3.53 -1.47 -8.29
C GLU A 69 3.75 0.03 -8.07
N PRO A 70 3.29 0.96 -8.95
CA PRO A 70 3.55 2.38 -8.76
C PRO A 70 3.02 2.89 -7.42
N THR A 71 1.81 2.46 -7.05
CA THR A 71 1.18 2.80 -5.78
C THR A 71 1.96 2.25 -4.59
N LEU A 72 2.44 1.01 -4.68
CA LEU A 72 3.25 0.38 -3.63
C LEU A 72 4.58 1.14 -3.43
N ARG A 73 5.27 1.53 -4.51
CA ARG A 73 6.51 2.31 -4.43
C ARG A 73 6.28 3.69 -3.81
N ASP A 74 5.22 4.38 -4.20
CA ASP A 74 4.90 5.70 -3.65
C ASP A 74 4.53 5.62 -2.17
N MET A 75 3.83 4.56 -1.77
CA MET A 75 3.47 4.34 -0.38
C MET A 75 4.71 4.03 0.49
N LEU A 76 5.69 3.29 -0.03
CA LEU A 76 6.97 3.09 0.69
C LEU A 76 7.74 4.39 0.88
N LYS A 77 7.82 5.25 -0.15
CA LYS A 77 8.41 6.60 -0.01
C LYS A 77 7.69 7.44 1.05
N TYR A 78 6.37 7.32 1.14
CA TYR A 78 5.59 8.02 2.15
C TYR A 78 5.83 7.47 3.56
N LEU A 79 5.79 6.15 3.73
CA LEU A 79 5.98 5.48 5.02
C LEU A 79 7.41 5.70 5.57
N ALA A 80 8.40 5.66 4.69
CA ALA A 80 9.80 5.82 5.09
C ALA A 80 10.16 7.24 5.54
N LYS A 81 9.40 8.26 5.13
CA LYS A 81 9.54 9.65 5.60
C LYS A 81 8.97 9.90 7.00
N ARG A 82 8.22 8.94 7.57
CA ARG A 82 7.67 9.08 8.91
C ARG A 82 8.76 8.79 9.95
N PRO A 83 8.88 9.63 11.00
CA PRO A 83 9.81 9.34 12.09
C PRO A 83 9.43 7.99 12.68
N VAL A 84 10.44 7.17 12.97
CA VAL A 84 10.21 6.00 13.80
C VAL A 84 10.21 6.51 15.24
N ASP A 85 9.21 6.13 16.03
CA ASP A 85 9.11 6.43 17.46
C ASP A 85 8.31 5.30 18.14
N ASN A 86 8.00 5.44 19.42
CA ASN A 86 7.32 4.40 20.18
C ASN A 86 5.87 4.15 19.72
N ASP A 87 5.28 5.05 18.92
CA ASP A 87 3.92 4.93 18.37
C ASP A 87 3.89 4.42 16.91
N SER A 88 5.08 4.16 16.35
CA SER A 88 5.23 3.82 14.94
C SER A 88 4.86 2.38 14.57
N GLY A 89 4.47 1.54 15.54
CA GLY A 89 4.24 0.10 15.35
C GLY A 89 3.24 -0.23 14.23
N HIS A 90 2.20 0.59 14.07
CA HIS A 90 1.20 0.43 13.02
C HIS A 90 1.76 0.72 11.62
N PHE A 91 2.63 1.73 11.49
CA PHE A 91 3.28 2.09 10.23
C PHE A 91 4.33 1.06 9.80
N LEU A 92 5.05 0.46 10.75
CA LEU A 92 6.03 -0.59 10.48
C LEU A 92 5.38 -1.83 9.88
N LYS A 93 4.22 -2.25 10.42
CA LYS A 93 3.43 -3.36 9.85
C LYS A 93 2.93 -3.04 8.45
N GLN A 94 2.49 -1.80 8.22
CA GLN A 94 2.03 -1.36 6.90
C GLN A 94 3.17 -1.34 5.88
N GLU A 95 4.37 -0.89 6.28
CA GLU A 95 5.57 -0.91 5.45
C GLU A 95 5.95 -2.36 5.08
N GLU A 96 6.03 -3.26 6.05
CA GLU A 96 6.33 -4.67 5.81
C GLU A 96 5.32 -5.32 4.85
N GLY A 97 4.02 -5.05 5.05
CA GLY A 97 2.96 -5.48 4.14
C GLY A 97 3.14 -4.93 2.73
N THR A 98 3.51 -3.66 2.61
CA THR A 98 3.74 -2.97 1.34
C THR A 98 4.93 -3.58 0.60
N ILE A 99 6.04 -3.85 1.27
CA ILE A 99 7.21 -4.49 0.65
C ILE A 99 6.86 -5.90 0.16
N ARG A 100 6.15 -6.71 0.96
CA ARG A 100 5.71 -8.05 0.53
C ARG A 100 4.87 -8.00 -0.75
N MET A 101 3.98 -7.03 -0.86
CA MET A 101 3.17 -6.83 -2.08
C MET A 101 4.03 -6.34 -3.26
N LEU A 102 5.00 -5.46 -3.02
CA LEU A 102 5.90 -4.98 -4.07
C LEU A 102 6.78 -6.11 -4.61
N VAL A 103 7.36 -6.93 -3.73
CA VAL A 103 8.13 -8.13 -4.10
C VAL A 103 7.29 -9.05 -4.99
N LYS A 104 6.03 -9.32 -4.61
CA LYS A 104 5.11 -10.12 -5.44
C LYS A 104 4.85 -9.47 -6.80
N SER A 105 4.65 -8.16 -6.84
CA SER A 105 4.35 -7.42 -8.06
C SER A 105 5.54 -7.38 -9.02
N VAL A 106 6.74 -7.14 -8.51
CA VAL A 106 7.97 -7.09 -9.29
C VAL A 106 8.31 -8.49 -9.83
N LYS A 107 8.22 -9.52 -8.97
CA LYS A 107 8.41 -10.91 -9.37
C LYS A 107 7.38 -11.37 -10.41
N GLY A 108 6.11 -11.02 -10.22
CA GLY A 108 5.04 -11.33 -11.16
C GLY A 108 5.21 -10.71 -12.55
N GLN A 109 6.09 -9.71 -12.67
CA GLN A 109 6.51 -9.09 -13.94
C GLN A 109 7.85 -9.64 -14.46
N GLY A 110 8.40 -10.70 -13.87
CA GLY A 110 9.63 -11.35 -14.31
C GLY A 110 10.93 -10.68 -13.87
N ARG A 111 10.88 -9.72 -12.94
CA ARG A 111 12.07 -9.03 -12.40
C ARG A 111 12.54 -9.70 -11.10
N ASP A 112 12.97 -10.95 -11.20
CA ASP A 112 13.35 -11.76 -10.03
C ASP A 112 14.51 -11.14 -9.22
N GLU A 113 15.54 -10.62 -9.89
CA GLU A 113 16.68 -9.98 -9.22
C GLU A 113 16.25 -8.77 -8.38
N GLU A 114 15.37 -7.92 -8.92
CA GLU A 114 14.84 -6.78 -8.17
C GLU A 114 13.97 -7.24 -7.00
N ALA A 115 13.17 -8.28 -7.18
CA ALA A 115 12.35 -8.85 -6.10
C ALA A 115 13.20 -9.44 -4.97
N ASP A 116 14.33 -10.07 -5.29
CA ASP A 116 15.26 -10.60 -4.31
C ASP A 116 16.03 -9.49 -3.58
N ASN A 117 16.45 -8.44 -4.30
CA ASN A 117 17.05 -7.25 -3.69
C ASN A 117 16.06 -6.55 -2.75
N LEU A 118 14.80 -6.41 -3.14
CA LEU A 118 13.74 -5.86 -2.29
C LEU A 118 13.50 -6.73 -1.04
N ARG A 119 13.50 -8.05 -1.18
CA ARG A 119 13.33 -8.98 -0.05
C ARG A 119 14.51 -8.90 0.91
N ALA A 120 15.74 -8.87 0.39
CA ALA A 120 16.95 -8.75 1.19
C ALA A 120 16.99 -7.41 1.93
N GLY A 121 16.65 -6.31 1.24
CA GLY A 121 16.50 -5.00 1.86
C GLY A 121 15.42 -4.99 2.94
N ALA A 122 14.29 -5.69 2.76
CA ALA A 122 13.22 -5.71 3.75
C ALA A 122 13.50 -6.51 5.03
N ALA A 123 14.64 -7.21 5.11
CA ALA A 123 15.04 -7.92 6.32
C ALA A 123 15.77 -6.95 7.25
N TYR A 124 15.13 -6.58 8.35
CA TYR A 124 15.75 -5.77 9.40
C TYR A 124 15.50 -6.42 10.77
N SER A 125 16.57 -6.53 11.56
CA SER A 125 16.58 -7.08 12.92
C SER A 125 16.54 -5.97 13.97
N SER A 126 16.79 -4.72 13.57
CA SER A 126 16.70 -3.55 14.42
C SER A 126 16.09 -2.35 13.69
N ARG A 127 15.73 -1.33 14.48
CA ARG A 127 15.26 -0.04 13.96
C ARG A 127 16.35 0.72 13.19
N GLU A 128 17.62 0.65 13.59
CA GLU A 128 18.70 1.29 12.83
C GLU A 128 18.88 0.63 11.46
N GLU A 129 18.83 -0.70 11.40
CA GLU A 129 18.93 -1.46 10.14
C GLU A 129 17.78 -1.12 9.20
N GLN A 130 16.56 -0.98 9.74
CA GLN A 130 15.42 -0.52 8.97
C GLN A 130 15.62 0.89 8.37
N LEU A 131 16.17 1.83 9.14
CA LEU A 131 16.42 3.19 8.65
C LEU A 131 17.49 3.21 7.55
N GLU A 132 18.52 2.39 7.67
CA GLU A 132 19.56 2.23 6.63
C GLU A 132 18.99 1.61 5.35
N VAL A 133 18.16 0.58 5.49
CA VAL A 133 17.41 -0.02 4.38
C VAL A 133 16.53 1.02 3.68
N ARG A 134 15.81 1.85 4.45
CA ARG A 134 14.97 2.92 3.88
C ARG A 134 15.78 3.89 3.01
N LYS A 135 17.02 4.20 3.40
CA LYS A 135 17.95 5.02 2.61
C LYS A 135 18.28 4.34 1.28
N GLN A 136 18.71 3.09 1.35
CA GLN A 136 19.23 2.34 0.21
C GLN A 136 18.13 1.94 -0.79
N VAL A 137 16.97 1.47 -0.30
CA VAL A 137 15.90 0.91 -1.13
C VAL A 137 14.95 1.98 -1.67
N TYR A 138 14.70 3.05 -0.91
CA TYR A 138 13.75 4.10 -1.30
C TYR A 138 14.42 5.38 -1.81
N GLY A 139 15.74 5.48 -1.76
CA GLY A 139 16.51 6.63 -2.23
C GLY A 139 16.19 7.90 -1.43
N LEU A 140 16.05 7.77 -0.11
CA LEU A 140 15.67 8.87 0.77
C LEU A 140 16.90 9.37 1.55
N ASP A 141 17.26 10.63 1.39
CA ASP A 141 18.11 11.35 2.35
C ASP A 141 17.28 11.56 3.63
N ILE A 142 17.43 10.65 4.60
CA ILE A 142 16.86 10.73 5.96
C ILE A 142 17.93 11.19 6.96
#